data_AF-A0A1Q9PF79-F1
#
_entry.id   AF-A0A1Q9PF79-F1
#
_cell.length_a   1.000
_cell.length_b   1.000
_cell.length_c   1.000
_cell.angle_alpha   90.00
_cell.angle_beta   90.00
_cell.angle_gamma   90.00
#
_symmetry.space_group_name_H-M   'P 1'
#
loop_
_entity.id
_entity.type
_entity.pdbx_description
1 polymer ?
#
loop_
_entity_poly.entity_id
_entity_poly.type
_entity_poly.pdbx_seq_one_letter_code
_entity_poly.pdbx_strand_id
1 'polypeptide(L)'
;MLEEIRELLKRIDQIIDAEVRRNEDQIDDLKEKLSMFQDSEENLTSIHSQVKEITSELDTFKERSRLLQTKVNELSPLEDRNISFEEQIKKLKLQQEGYIFTIKVISKWIPSQKENIDVLVALASSSNHQSTFKSLHKETTIPAVTLKNRVMPILADNSLVEIEGEKVTLTISELED
;
A
#
# COMPACT_ATOMS: atom_id res chain seq x y z
N MET A 1 -77.54 -25.45 -71.14
CA MET A 1 -78.11 -24.95 -69.87
C MET A 1 -77.84 -25.87 -68.68
N LEU A 2 -78.51 -27.02 -68.49
CA LEU A 2 -78.26 -27.86 -67.30
C LEU A 2 -76.85 -28.45 -67.23
N GLU A 3 -76.28 -28.85 -68.38
CA GLU A 3 -74.93 -29.41 -68.43
C GLU A 3 -73.84 -28.35 -68.19
N GLU A 4 -74.03 -27.14 -68.71
CA GLU A 4 -73.14 -25.98 -68.43
C GLU A 4 -73.17 -25.59 -66.95
N ILE A 5 -74.35 -25.68 -66.31
CA ILE A 5 -74.48 -25.45 -64.86
C ILE A 5 -73.73 -26.53 -64.07
N ARG A 6 -73.80 -27.80 -64.47
CA ARG A 6 -73.02 -28.89 -63.83
C ARG A 6 -71.52 -28.69 -63.97
N GLU A 7 -71.05 -28.27 -65.14
CA GLU A 7 -69.63 -28.05 -65.39
C GLU A 7 -69.10 -26.84 -64.61
N LEU A 8 -69.90 -25.78 -64.46
CA LEU A 8 -69.61 -24.65 -63.59
C LEU A 8 -69.54 -25.04 -62.11
N LEU A 9 -70.51 -25.83 -61.62
CA LEU A 9 -70.49 -26.34 -60.25
C LEU A 9 -69.25 -27.18 -59.97
N LYS A 10 -68.87 -28.07 -60.90
CA LYS A 10 -67.65 -28.89 -60.77
C LYS A 10 -66.38 -28.04 -60.73
N ARG A 11 -66.31 -26.94 -61.50
CA ARG A 11 -65.17 -25.99 -61.44
C ARG A 11 -65.16 -25.22 -60.12
N ILE A 12 -66.32 -24.83 -59.60
CA ILE A 12 -66.42 -24.17 -58.29
C ILE A 12 -65.90 -25.10 -57.20
N ASP A 13 -66.33 -26.37 -57.18
CA ASP A 13 -65.84 -27.36 -56.22
C ASP A 13 -64.31 -27.54 -56.32
N GLN A 14 -63.76 -27.62 -57.53
CA GLN A 14 -62.30 -27.69 -57.73
C GLN A 14 -61.54 -26.45 -57.24
N ILE A 15 -62.11 -25.25 -57.41
CA ILE A 15 -61.53 -24.01 -56.90
C ILE A 15 -61.58 -23.99 -55.37
N ILE A 16 -62.72 -24.40 -54.78
CA ILE A 16 -62.88 -24.48 -53.32
C ILE A 16 -61.87 -25.47 -52.74
N ASP A 17 -61.74 -26.68 -53.30
CA ASP A 17 -60.79 -27.69 -52.83
C ASP A 17 -59.32 -27.25 -52.95
N ALA A 18 -59.00 -26.45 -53.96
CA ALA A 18 -57.65 -25.89 -54.14
C ALA A 18 -57.36 -24.77 -53.14
N GLU A 19 -58.34 -23.89 -52.91
CA GLU A 19 -58.20 -22.78 -51.96
C GLU A 19 -58.21 -23.27 -50.50
N VAL A 20 -58.98 -24.31 -50.19
CA VAL A 20 -58.96 -24.98 -48.88
C VAL A 20 -57.57 -25.55 -48.61
N ARG A 21 -57.00 -26.30 -49.56
CA ARG A 21 -55.63 -26.84 -49.41
C ARG A 21 -54.58 -25.75 -49.27
N ARG A 22 -54.67 -24.69 -50.08
CA ARG A 22 -53.76 -23.55 -49.99
C ARG A 22 -53.84 -22.85 -48.63
N ASN A 23 -55.05 -22.70 -48.08
CA ASN A 23 -55.25 -22.11 -46.77
C ASN A 23 -54.75 -23.03 -45.65
N GLU A 24 -54.93 -24.35 -45.78
CA GLU A 24 -54.37 -25.33 -44.84
C GLU A 24 -52.83 -25.27 -44.81
N ASP A 25 -52.17 -25.24 -45.97
CA ASP A 25 -50.72 -25.09 -46.07
C ASP A 25 -50.25 -23.77 -45.42
N GLN A 26 -50.95 -22.66 -45.68
CA GLN A 26 -50.64 -21.37 -45.07
C GLN A 26 -50.84 -21.37 -43.54
N ILE A 27 -51.86 -22.07 -43.05
CA ILE A 27 -52.12 -22.20 -41.61
C ILE A 27 -50.97 -22.98 -40.95
N ASP A 28 -50.50 -24.05 -41.57
CA ASP A 28 -49.42 -24.86 -41.02
C ASP A 28 -48.07 -24.12 -41.05
N ASP A 29 -47.76 -23.40 -42.12
CA ASP A 29 -46.60 -22.48 -42.19
C ASP A 29 -46.64 -21.41 -41.09
N LEU A 30 -47.84 -20.86 -40.81
CA LEU A 30 -48.02 -19.85 -39.77
C LEU A 30 -47.87 -20.44 -38.36
N LYS A 31 -48.33 -21.68 -38.13
CA LYS A 31 -48.12 -22.38 -36.85
C LYS A 31 -46.65 -22.65 -36.59
N GLU A 32 -45.91 -23.09 -37.61
CA GLU A 32 -44.46 -23.33 -37.49
C GLU A 32 -43.72 -22.04 -37.12
N LYS A 33 -44.02 -20.94 -37.81
CA LYS A 33 -43.46 -19.62 -37.48
C LYS A 33 -43.82 -19.17 -36.07
N LEU A 34 -45.07 -19.40 -35.63
CA LEU A 34 -45.51 -19.07 -34.28
C LEU A 34 -44.71 -19.86 -33.22
N SER A 35 -44.47 -21.15 -33.45
CA SER A 35 -43.62 -21.98 -32.57
C SER A 35 -42.20 -21.42 -32.48
N MET A 36 -41.59 -21.04 -33.61
CA MET A 36 -40.25 -20.44 -33.61
C MET A 36 -40.19 -19.11 -32.85
N PHE A 37 -41.25 -18.31 -32.90
CA PHE A 37 -41.34 -17.06 -32.14
C PHE A 37 -41.46 -17.32 -30.63
N GLN A 38 -42.19 -18.36 -30.21
CA GLN A 38 -42.29 -18.75 -28.80
C GLN A 38 -40.92 -19.19 -28.24
N ASP A 39 -40.19 -20.04 -28.97
CA ASP A 39 -38.83 -20.43 -28.59
C ASP A 39 -37.89 -19.21 -28.49
N SER A 40 -38.07 -18.23 -29.39
CA SER A 40 -37.31 -16.98 -29.37
C SER A 40 -37.65 -16.12 -28.15
N GLU A 41 -38.92 -16.08 -27.72
CA GLU A 41 -39.37 -15.36 -26.53
C GLU A 41 -38.83 -15.97 -25.24
N GLU A 42 -38.79 -17.30 -25.13
CA GLU A 42 -38.16 -18.00 -24.00
C GLU A 42 -36.67 -17.68 -23.92
N ASN A 43 -35.97 -17.74 -25.06
CA ASN A 43 -34.54 -17.39 -25.13
C ASN A 43 -34.28 -15.93 -24.73
N LEU A 44 -35.11 -14.99 -25.18
CA LEU A 44 -35.00 -13.58 -24.79
C LEU A 44 -35.22 -13.37 -23.29
N THR A 45 -36.17 -14.11 -22.71
CA THR A 45 -36.45 -14.05 -21.27
C THR A 45 -35.26 -14.57 -20.46
N SER A 46 -34.63 -15.65 -20.92
CA SER A 46 -33.40 -16.21 -20.33
C SER A 46 -32.25 -15.20 -20.39
N ILE A 47 -31.99 -14.61 -21.57
CA ILE A 47 -30.96 -13.58 -21.75
C ILE A 47 -31.23 -12.37 -20.85
N HIS A 48 -32.49 -11.93 -20.74
CA HIS A 48 -32.85 -10.82 -19.86
C HIS A 48 -32.52 -11.11 -18.40
N SER A 49 -32.80 -12.33 -17.93
CA SER A 49 -32.42 -12.77 -16.58
C SER A 49 -30.92 -12.74 -16.36
N GLN A 50 -30.14 -13.24 -17.32
CA GLN A 50 -28.67 -13.23 -17.26
C GLN A 50 -28.10 -11.80 -17.23
N VAL A 51 -28.62 -10.90 -18.07
CA VAL A 51 -28.21 -9.50 -18.09
C VAL A 51 -28.50 -8.83 -16.75
N LYS A 52 -29.64 -9.13 -16.13
CA LYS A 52 -30.01 -8.59 -14.81
C LYS A 52 -29.05 -9.09 -13.72
N GLU A 53 -28.68 -10.36 -13.74
CA GLU A 53 -27.72 -10.94 -12.81
C GLU A 53 -26.33 -10.30 -12.96
N ILE A 54 -25.80 -10.23 -14.18
CA ILE A 54 -24.52 -9.58 -14.48
C ILE A 54 -24.51 -8.11 -14.05
N THR A 55 -25.63 -7.40 -14.25
CA THR A 55 -25.75 -6.00 -13.83
C THR A 55 -25.67 -5.88 -12.31
N SER A 56 -26.35 -6.76 -11.58
CA SER A 56 -26.28 -6.81 -10.12
C SER A 56 -24.86 -7.12 -9.64
N GLU A 57 -24.19 -8.10 -10.24
CA GLU A 57 -22.81 -8.43 -9.91
C GLU A 57 -21.86 -7.25 -10.16
N LEU A 58 -22.02 -6.56 -11.29
CA LEU A 58 -21.23 -5.38 -11.64
C LEU A 58 -21.38 -4.26 -10.60
N ASP A 59 -22.59 -4.02 -10.11
CA ASP A 59 -22.83 -3.00 -9.10
C ASP A 59 -22.19 -3.37 -7.75
N THR A 60 -22.29 -4.65 -7.35
CA THR A 60 -21.57 -5.11 -6.13
C THR A 60 -20.05 -5.01 -6.28
N PHE A 61 -19.52 -5.27 -7.48
CA PHE A 61 -18.09 -5.14 -7.76
C PHE A 61 -17.62 -3.69 -7.69
N LYS A 62 -18.37 -2.75 -8.27
CA LYS A 62 -18.08 -1.30 -8.17
C LYS A 62 -18.04 -0.82 -6.73
N GLU A 63 -18.98 -1.27 -5.90
CA GLU A 63 -19.02 -0.88 -4.50
C GLU A 63 -17.82 -1.43 -3.71
N ARG A 64 -17.45 -2.70 -3.94
CA ARG A 64 -16.22 -3.29 -3.38
C ARG A 64 -14.96 -2.56 -3.84
N SER A 65 -14.89 -2.22 -5.13
CA SER A 65 -13.75 -1.48 -5.71
C SER A 65 -13.60 -0.10 -5.06
N ARG A 66 -14.70 0.62 -4.85
CA ARG A 66 -14.70 1.91 -4.15
C ARG A 66 -14.18 1.78 -2.71
N LEU A 67 -14.67 0.77 -1.97
CA LEU A 67 -14.23 0.53 -0.59
C LEU A 67 -12.75 0.16 -0.51
N LEU A 68 -12.26 -0.64 -1.47
CA LEU A 68 -10.84 -0.97 -1.57
C LEU A 68 -9.99 0.27 -1.87
N GLN A 69 -10.44 1.13 -2.78
CA GLN A 69 -9.75 2.38 -3.09
C GLN A 69 -9.64 3.30 -1.87
N THR A 70 -10.69 3.38 -1.05
CA THR A 70 -10.64 4.13 0.21
C THR A 70 -9.58 3.57 1.16
N LYS A 71 -9.51 2.24 1.34
CA LYS A 71 -8.49 1.60 2.18
C LYS A 71 -7.07 1.84 1.66
N VAL A 72 -6.86 1.82 0.34
CA VAL A 72 -5.55 2.13 -0.27
C VAL A 72 -5.16 3.57 0.05
N ASN A 73 -6.09 4.52 -0.08
CA ASN A 73 -5.85 5.92 0.24
C ASN A 73 -5.56 6.14 1.74
N GLU A 74 -6.15 5.35 2.63
CA GLU A 74 -5.87 5.38 4.07
C GLU A 74 -4.49 4.80 4.42
N LEU A 75 -4.00 3.81 3.68
CA LEU A 75 -2.71 3.14 3.92
C LEU A 75 -1.51 3.92 3.38
N SER A 76 -1.66 4.60 2.25
CA SER A 76 -0.59 5.40 1.63
C SER A 76 0.15 6.36 2.59
N PRO A 77 -0.52 7.19 3.42
CA PRO A 77 0.17 8.08 4.34
C PRO A 77 0.90 7.36 5.49
N LEU A 78 0.54 6.10 5.80
CA LEU A 78 1.25 5.31 6.80
C LEU A 78 2.58 4.78 6.25
N GLU A 79 2.65 4.49 4.95
CA GLU A 79 3.89 4.08 4.29
C GLU A 79 4.92 5.21 4.30
N ASP A 80 4.51 6.44 3.93
CA ASP A 80 5.35 7.64 4.01
C ASP A 80 5.84 7.89 5.44
N ARG A 81 4.96 7.72 6.43
CA ARG A 81 5.30 7.89 7.84
C ARG A 81 6.29 6.83 8.31
N ASN A 82 6.18 5.60 7.79
CA ASN A 82 7.11 4.52 8.12
C ASN A 82 8.51 4.81 7.56
N ILE A 83 8.60 5.27 6.31
CA ILE A 83 9.87 5.71 5.69
C ILE A 83 10.52 6.83 6.54
N SER A 84 9.73 7.82 6.95
CA SER A 84 10.23 8.91 7.82
C SER A 84 10.76 8.40 9.17
N PHE A 85 10.08 7.43 9.79
CA PHE A 85 10.55 6.84 11.04
C PHE A 85 11.83 6.03 10.85
N GLU A 86 11.96 5.28 9.76
CA GLU A 86 13.20 4.56 9.45
C GLU A 86 14.40 5.50 9.28
N GLU A 87 14.22 6.64 8.60
CA GLU A 87 15.26 7.66 8.47
C GLU A 87 15.65 8.27 9.82
N GLN A 88 14.66 8.58 10.67
CA GLN A 88 14.92 9.10 12.02
C GLN A 88 15.68 8.08 12.88
N ILE A 89 15.31 6.79 12.81
CA ILE A 89 16.01 5.72 13.52
C ILE A 89 17.46 5.60 13.03
N LYS A 90 17.71 5.66 11.72
CA LYS A 90 19.07 5.64 11.16
C LYS A 90 19.90 6.81 11.68
N LYS A 91 19.33 8.02 11.70
CA LYS A 91 20.00 9.22 12.22
C LYS A 91 20.36 9.09 13.71
N LEU A 92 19.43 8.59 14.52
CA LEU A 92 19.66 8.38 15.96
C LEU A 92 20.71 7.30 16.22
N LYS A 93 20.71 6.20 15.44
CA LYS A 93 21.74 5.17 15.52
C LYS A 93 23.14 5.73 15.21
N LEU A 94 23.27 6.52 14.13
CA LEU A 94 24.54 7.15 13.78
C LEU A 94 25.04 8.09 14.88
N GLN A 95 24.14 8.87 15.48
CA GLN A 95 24.49 9.73 16.63
C GLN A 95 24.96 8.92 17.84
N GLN A 96 24.29 7.82 18.16
CA GLN A 96 24.67 6.92 19.24
C GLN A 96 26.05 6.29 19.01
N GLU A 97 26.33 5.83 17.79
CA GLU A 97 27.64 5.30 17.40
C GLU A 97 28.73 6.36 17.52
N GLY A 98 28.45 7.60 17.08
CA GLY A 98 29.33 8.75 17.26
C GLY A 98 29.67 9.01 18.73
N TYR A 99 28.68 9.00 19.62
CA TYR A 99 28.90 9.14 21.06
C TYR A 99 29.74 8.00 21.63
N ILE A 100 29.43 6.75 21.28
CA ILE A 100 30.22 5.58 21.70
C ILE A 100 31.68 5.72 21.27
N PHE A 101 31.91 6.16 20.03
CA PHE A 101 33.25 6.40 19.51
C PHE A 101 33.98 7.50 20.31
N THR A 102 33.39 8.68 20.47
CA THR A 102 33.98 9.78 21.25
C THR A 102 34.34 9.33 22.66
N ILE A 103 33.44 8.59 23.31
CA ILE A 103 33.63 8.08 24.65
C ILE A 103 34.80 7.08 24.70
N LYS A 104 34.91 6.16 23.73
CA LYS A 104 36.05 5.22 23.61
C LYS A 104 37.40 5.92 23.36
N VAL A 105 37.40 7.02 22.60
CA VAL A 105 38.62 7.82 22.39
C VAL A 105 39.07 8.44 23.71
N ILE A 106 38.13 9.06 24.46
CA ILE A 106 38.43 9.64 25.78
C ILE A 106 38.93 8.58 26.76
N SER A 107 38.37 7.36 26.77
CA SER A 107 38.82 6.29 27.69
C SER A 107 40.20 5.75 27.40
N LYS A 108 40.62 5.76 26.13
CA LYS A 108 42.01 5.44 25.77
C LYS A 108 42.99 6.51 26.25
N TRP A 109 42.56 7.76 26.34
CA TRP A 109 43.44 8.92 26.59
C TRP A 109 43.51 9.32 28.06
N ILE A 110 42.51 8.96 28.87
CA ILE A 110 42.54 9.09 30.33
C ILE A 110 42.37 7.69 30.95
N PRO A 111 43.45 6.89 31.03
CA PRO A 111 43.38 5.49 31.49
C PRO A 111 42.76 5.34 32.87
N SER A 112 42.92 6.33 33.75
CA SER A 112 42.35 6.35 35.09
C SER A 112 40.82 6.49 35.14
N GLN A 113 40.19 6.82 34.01
CA GLN A 113 38.73 6.92 33.88
C GLN A 113 38.15 5.82 32.97
N LYS A 114 38.99 4.89 32.49
CA LYS A 114 38.60 3.87 31.51
C LYS A 114 37.40 3.03 31.97
N GLU A 115 37.39 2.56 33.22
CA GLU A 115 36.26 1.76 33.75
C GLU A 115 34.95 2.57 33.83
N ASN A 116 35.01 3.81 34.34
CA ASN A 116 33.83 4.69 34.39
C ASN A 116 33.27 4.95 33.00
N ILE A 117 34.16 5.06 32.02
CA ILE A 117 33.80 5.34 30.65
C ILE A 117 33.25 4.08 29.93
N ASP A 118 33.87 2.92 30.13
CA ASP A 118 33.40 1.65 29.57
C ASP A 118 31.99 1.29 30.10
N VAL A 119 31.70 1.63 31.37
CA VAL A 119 30.36 1.55 31.95
C VAL A 119 29.38 2.48 31.25
N LEU A 120 29.75 3.74 30.99
CA LEU A 120 28.90 4.68 30.24
C LEU A 120 28.62 4.21 28.79
N VAL A 121 29.60 3.60 28.11
CA VAL A 121 29.42 3.00 26.77
C VAL A 121 28.46 1.81 26.81
N ALA A 122 28.65 0.88 27.76
CA ALA A 122 27.79 -0.27 27.93
C ALA A 122 26.33 0.15 28.23
N LEU A 123 26.16 1.22 29.01
CA LEU A 123 24.85 1.78 29.36
C LEU A 123 24.20 2.56 28.23
N ALA A 124 24.98 3.29 27.43
CA ALA A 124 24.53 3.89 26.18
C ALA A 124 24.07 2.85 25.16
N SER A 125 24.66 1.66 25.20
CA SER A 125 24.35 0.53 24.31
C SER A 125 23.21 -0.37 24.82
N SER A 126 22.68 -0.11 26.02
CA SER A 126 21.63 -0.94 26.62
C SER A 126 20.24 -0.52 26.12
N SER A 127 19.34 -1.49 26.00
CA SER A 127 17.96 -1.31 25.53
C SER A 127 17.09 -0.40 26.44
N ASN A 128 17.56 -0.07 27.66
CA ASN A 128 16.84 0.73 28.65
C ASN A 128 17.61 2.01 29.05
N HIS A 129 18.23 2.65 28.07
CA HIS A 129 19.13 3.81 28.22
C HIS A 129 18.59 4.95 29.13
N GLN A 130 17.29 5.25 29.05
CA GLN A 130 16.71 6.46 29.61
C GLN A 130 16.49 6.41 31.15
N SER A 131 16.16 5.24 31.71
CA SER A 131 16.05 5.08 33.17
C SER A 131 17.42 5.03 33.82
N THR A 132 18.38 4.38 33.17
CA THR A 132 19.71 4.14 33.72
C THR A 132 20.59 5.39 33.67
N PHE A 133 20.47 6.21 32.62
CA PHE A 133 21.13 7.52 32.53
C PHE A 133 20.67 8.50 33.63
N LYS A 134 19.37 8.54 33.95
CA LYS A 134 18.83 9.43 35.00
C LYS A 134 19.38 9.11 36.39
N SER A 135 19.57 7.83 36.70
CA SER A 135 20.15 7.40 37.99
C SER A 135 21.62 7.78 38.09
N LEU A 136 22.40 7.60 37.02
CA LEU A 136 23.84 7.90 37.00
C LEU A 136 24.16 9.40 36.90
N HIS A 137 23.40 10.17 36.13
CA HIS A 137 23.58 11.63 36.03
C HIS A 137 23.43 12.33 37.39
N LYS A 138 22.61 11.75 38.28
CA LYS A 138 22.42 12.22 39.65
C LYS A 138 23.65 11.98 40.55
N GLU A 139 24.52 11.03 40.19
CA GLU A 139 25.70 10.62 40.97
C GLU A 139 27.04 11.08 40.36
N THR A 140 27.07 11.40 39.06
CA THR A 140 28.32 11.67 38.30
C THR A 140 28.29 13.02 37.59
N THR A 141 28.26 14.11 38.34
CA THR A 141 28.48 15.45 37.75
C THR A 141 29.99 15.73 37.71
N ILE A 142 30.60 15.72 36.52
CA ILE A 142 32.00 16.16 36.35
C ILE A 142 32.01 17.70 36.44
N PRO A 143 32.77 18.30 37.37
CA PRO A 143 32.81 19.75 37.51
C PRO A 143 33.34 20.42 36.24
N ALA A 144 32.68 21.48 35.77
CA ALA A 144 33.08 22.27 34.59
C ALA A 144 34.53 22.78 34.66
N VAL A 145 35.04 23.00 35.88
CA VAL A 145 36.43 23.39 36.17
C VAL A 145 37.42 22.31 35.70
N THR A 146 37.09 21.03 35.87
CA THR A 146 37.95 19.91 35.48
C THR A 146 38.03 19.79 33.95
N LEU A 147 36.93 20.04 33.26
CA LEU A 147 36.85 20.00 31.79
C LEU A 147 37.66 21.16 31.18
N LYS A 148 37.49 22.37 31.72
CA LYS A 148 38.20 23.57 31.27
C LYS A 148 39.70 23.55 31.55
N ASN A 149 40.12 23.03 32.70
CA ASN A 149 41.51 23.15 33.15
C ASN A 149 42.38 21.92 32.89
N ARG A 150 41.79 20.74 32.63
CA ARG A 150 42.57 19.51 32.37
C ARG A 150 42.33 18.94 30.99
N VAL A 151 41.11 19.00 30.47
CA VAL A 151 40.79 18.36 29.18
C VAL A 151 41.12 19.31 28.02
N MET A 152 40.71 20.58 28.09
CA MET A 152 40.95 21.55 27.00
C MET A 152 42.44 21.84 26.72
N PRO A 153 43.34 22.02 27.71
CA PRO A 153 44.76 22.25 27.43
C PRO A 153 45.42 21.03 26.78
N ILE A 154 45.06 19.81 27.18
CA ILE A 154 45.61 18.57 26.58
C ILE A 154 45.17 18.43 25.11
N LEU A 155 43.95 18.86 24.78
CA LEU A 155 43.46 18.85 23.41
C LEU A 155 44.14 19.92 22.53
N ALA A 156 44.47 21.09 23.11
CA ALA A 156 45.21 22.15 22.43
C ALA A 156 46.70 21.81 22.23
N ASP A 157 47.33 21.18 23.22
CA ASP A 157 48.75 20.76 23.18
C ASP A 157 49.03 19.69 22.11
N ASN A 158 48.00 18.98 21.64
CA ASN A 158 48.10 17.96 20.60
C ASN A 158 47.52 18.43 19.25
N SER A 159 47.35 19.73 19.01
CA SER A 159 46.87 20.33 17.73
C SER A 159 45.46 19.93 17.26
N LEU A 160 44.70 19.20 18.07
CA LEU A 160 43.40 18.66 17.68
C LEU A 160 42.26 19.65 17.86
N VAL A 161 42.53 20.77 18.52
CA VAL A 161 41.56 21.81 18.81
C VAL A 161 42.21 23.18 18.68
N GLU A 162 41.69 24.02 17.79
CA GLU A 162 41.96 25.46 17.80
C GLU A 162 40.88 26.18 18.61
N ILE A 163 41.33 27.00 19.56
CA ILE A 163 40.46 27.81 20.41
C ILE A 163 40.62 29.27 20.00
N GLU A 164 39.63 29.81 19.29
CA GLU A 164 39.54 31.24 18.99
C GLU A 164 38.42 31.87 19.83
N GLY A 165 38.81 32.52 20.92
CA GLY A 165 37.86 33.16 21.84
C GLY A 165 36.93 32.14 22.53
N GLU A 166 35.62 32.21 22.26
CA GLU A 166 34.61 31.26 22.77
C GLU A 166 34.31 30.11 21.80
N LYS A 167 34.92 30.09 20.61
CA LYS A 167 34.73 29.02 19.63
C LYS A 167 35.85 27.99 19.72
N VAL A 168 35.44 26.72 19.67
CA VAL A 168 36.31 25.54 19.72
C VAL A 168 36.14 24.81 18.40
N THR A 169 37.19 24.75 17.59
CA THR A 169 37.21 24.11 16.27
C THR A 169 38.07 22.85 16.35
N LEU A 170 37.49 21.68 16.01
CA LEU A 170 38.20 20.40 15.99
C LEU A 170 38.85 20.18 14.63
N THR A 171 40.16 19.93 14.61
CA THR A 171 40.93 19.66 13.38
C THR A 171 40.88 18.16 13.10
N ILE A 172 39.99 17.75 12.18
CA ILE A 172 39.73 16.33 11.89
C ILE A 172 40.85 15.69 11.02
N SER A 173 41.67 16.50 10.36
CA SER A 173 42.69 16.04 9.40
C SER A 173 43.93 15.36 10.02
N GLU A 174 44.09 15.38 11.34
CA GLU A 174 45.20 14.69 12.04
C GLU A 174 44.76 13.33 12.66
N LEU A 175 43.53 12.87 12.41
CA LEU A 175 42.94 11.67 13.01
C LEU A 175 42.90 10.45 12.07
N GLU A 176 43.46 10.56 10.86
CA GLU A 176 43.64 9.42 9.94
C GLU A 176 44.99 8.74 10.17
N ASP A 177 45.04 7.83 11.13
CA ASP A 177 45.91 6.64 11.16
C ASP A 177 45.25 5.52 12.01
#